data_AF-A0A745SPT7-F1
#
_entry.id   AF-A0A745SPT7-F1
#
_cell.length_a   1.000
_cell.length_b   1.000
_cell.length_c   1.000
_cell.angle_alpha   90.00
_cell.angle_beta   90.00
_cell.angle_gamma   90.00
#
_symmetry.space_group_name_H-M   'P 1'
#
loop_
_entity.id
_entity.type
_entity.pdbx_description
1 polymer ?
#
loop_
_entity_poly.entity_id
_entity_poly.type
_entity_poly.pdbx_seq_one_letter_code
_entity_poly.pdbx_strand_id
1 'polypeptide(L)'
;RSILDQGWYEMRRQLEYKQLWRGGQVLAVPPAYTSQRCACCGHTAKENRLSQSQFVCQACGYTANADVNGARNILAAGHAVLACGGMVQSGRPSETGTRR
;
A
#
# COMPACT_ATOMS: atom_id res chain seq x y z
N ARG A 1 -3.83 -3.13 20.84
CA ARG A 1 -3.29 -1.95 20.11
C ARG A 1 -4.37 -1.42 19.18
N SER A 2 -4.74 -0.15 19.26
CA SER A 2 -5.77 0.45 18.39
C SER A 2 -5.16 0.94 17.07
N ILE A 3 -5.91 0.83 15.98
CA ILE A 3 -5.54 1.40 14.67
C ILE A 3 -5.46 2.93 14.72
N LEU A 4 -6.22 3.54 15.64
CA LEU A 4 -6.29 5.00 15.82
C LEU A 4 -4.99 5.58 16.40
N ASP A 5 -4.21 4.79 17.14
CA ASP A 5 -2.99 5.25 17.81
C ASP A 5 -1.74 5.23 16.90
N GLN A 6 -1.89 4.82 15.63
CA GLN A 6 -0.74 4.63 14.72
C GLN A 6 -0.45 5.84 13.83
N GLY A 7 -1.35 6.83 13.74
CA GLY A 7 -1.09 8.07 13.00
C GLY A 7 -0.87 7.89 11.49
N TRP A 8 -1.54 6.93 10.84
CA TRP A 8 -1.32 6.61 9.41
C TRP A 8 -1.46 7.82 8.47
N TYR A 9 -2.39 8.73 8.76
CA TYR A 9 -2.56 9.96 8.01
C TYR A 9 -1.35 10.91 8.15
N GLU A 10 -0.85 11.10 9.38
CA GLU A 10 0.34 11.92 9.63
C GLU A 10 1.55 11.36 8.88
N MET A 11 1.76 10.05 8.94
CA MET A 11 2.89 9.41 8.26
C MET A 11 2.85 9.66 6.75
N ARG A 12 1.67 9.50 6.13
CA ARG A 12 1.49 9.80 4.71
C ARG A 12 1.75 11.28 4.40
N ARG A 13 1.22 12.20 5.21
CA ARG A 13 1.40 13.64 5.01
C ARG A 13 2.87 14.05 5.07
N GLN A 14 3.63 13.50 6.01
CA GLN A 14 5.06 13.78 6.15
C GLN A 14 5.84 13.28 4.92
N LEU A 15 5.49 12.09 4.39
CA LEU A 15 6.08 11.58 3.15
C LEU A 15 5.78 12.50 1.96
N GLU A 16 4.52 12.91 1.79
CA GLU A 16 4.10 13.83 0.71
C GLU A 16 4.86 15.16 0.78
N TYR A 17 4.93 15.76 1.97
CA TYR A 17 5.69 16.99 2.18
C TYR A 17 7.17 16.83 1.84
N LYS A 18 7.85 15.80 2.38
CA LYS A 18 9.29 15.61 2.17
C LYS A 18 9.64 15.23 0.74
N GLN A 19 8.79 14.45 0.06
CA GLN A 19 8.97 14.14 -1.36
C GLN A 19 8.81 15.40 -2.21
N LEU A 20 7.75 16.20 -1.99
CA LEU A 20 7.54 17.44 -2.72
C LEU A 20 8.72 18.41 -2.57
N TRP A 21 9.27 18.54 -1.35
CA TRP A 21 10.45 19.36 -1.10
C TRP A 21 11.68 18.90 -1.93
N ARG A 22 11.81 17.60 -2.21
CA ARG A 22 12.90 17.05 -3.01
C ARG A 22 12.58 16.96 -4.51
N GLY A 23 11.44 17.48 -4.96
CA GLY A 23 10.97 17.32 -6.34
C GLY A 23 10.48 15.92 -6.70
N GLY A 24 10.19 15.09 -5.68
CA GLY A 24 9.62 13.75 -5.82
C GLY A 24 8.11 13.72 -5.63
N GLN A 25 7.54 12.51 -5.71
CA GLN A 25 6.10 12.26 -5.55
C GLN A 25 5.83 11.08 -4.62
N VAL A 26 4.67 11.10 -3.96
CA VAL A 26 4.12 9.94 -3.24
C VAL A 26 2.88 9.46 -3.98
N LEU A 27 2.88 8.20 -4.37
CA LEU A 27 1.75 7.55 -5.00
C LEU A 27 1.05 6.62 -4.01
N ALA A 28 -0.22 6.91 -3.71
CA ALA A 28 -1.07 6.00 -2.93
C ALA A 28 -1.67 4.93 -3.85
N VAL A 29 -1.64 3.67 -3.40
CA VAL A 29 -2.27 2.53 -4.08
C VAL A 29 -3.33 1.90 -3.19
N PRO A 30 -4.35 1.22 -3.74
CA PRO A 30 -5.32 0.47 -2.95
C PRO A 30 -4.60 -0.58 -2.07
N PRO A 31 -4.81 -0.60 -0.74
CA PRO A 31 -4.06 -1.49 0.15
C PRO A 31 -4.60 -2.93 0.15
N ALA A 32 -5.80 -3.15 -0.38
CA ALA A 32 -6.52 -4.41 -0.30
C ALA A 32 -5.70 -5.57 -0.87
N TYR A 33 -5.67 -6.69 -0.14
CA TYR A 33 -5.05 -7.96 -0.55
C TYR A 33 -3.53 -7.94 -0.81
N THR A 34 -2.84 -6.81 -0.67
CA THR A 34 -1.38 -6.69 -0.90
C THR A 34 -0.53 -7.58 0.01
N SER A 35 -1.02 -7.92 1.20
CA SER A 35 -0.36 -8.86 2.12
C SER A 35 -0.72 -10.33 1.90
N GLN A 36 -1.74 -10.61 1.08
CA GLN A 36 -2.27 -11.96 0.80
C GLN A 36 -1.90 -12.45 -0.61
N ARG A 37 -1.67 -11.52 -1.54
CA ARG A 37 -1.22 -11.83 -2.90
C ARG A 37 0.23 -12.31 -2.88
N CYS A 38 0.54 -13.35 -3.65
CA CYS A 38 1.91 -13.77 -3.89
C CYS A 38 2.59 -12.86 -4.91
N ALA A 39 3.72 -12.26 -4.55
CA ALA A 39 4.51 -11.46 -5.48
C ALA A 39 5.17 -12.28 -6.61
N CYS A 40 5.28 -13.60 -6.46
CA CYS A 40 5.86 -14.50 -7.46
C CYS A 40 4.83 -14.93 -8.52
N CYS A 41 3.67 -15.45 -8.11
CA CYS A 41 2.68 -16.03 -9.04
C CYS A 41 1.33 -15.30 -9.09
N GLY A 42 1.11 -14.30 -8.25
CA GLY A 42 -0.14 -13.53 -8.21
C GLY A 42 -1.32 -14.22 -7.50
N HIS A 43 -1.18 -15.45 -7.02
CA HIS A 43 -2.23 -16.13 -6.24
C HIS A 43 -2.53 -15.37 -4.95
N THR A 44 -3.81 -15.10 -4.68
CA THR A 44 -4.28 -14.38 -3.50
C THR A 44 -5.08 -15.33 -2.61
N ALA A 45 -4.60 -15.56 -1.39
CA ALA A 45 -5.27 -16.35 -0.39
C ALA A 45 -4.92 -15.82 1.00
N LYS A 46 -5.85 -15.88 1.95
CA LYS A 46 -5.63 -15.41 3.32
C LYS A 46 -4.53 -16.25 4.00
N GLU A 47 -4.51 -17.53 3.68
CA GLU A 47 -3.62 -18.57 4.16
C GLU A 47 -2.17 -18.37 3.67
N ASN A 48 -1.94 -17.46 2.72
CA ASN A 48 -0.58 -17.14 2.28
C ASN A 48 0.23 -16.41 3.36
N ARG A 49 -0.42 -15.67 4.27
CA ARG A 49 0.25 -14.97 5.38
C ARG A 49 0.05 -15.75 6.67
N LEU A 50 1.08 -16.50 7.07
CA LEU A 50 1.04 -17.36 8.25
C LEU A 50 1.16 -16.59 9.56
N SER A 51 1.95 -15.51 9.57
CA SER A 51 2.17 -14.69 10.77
C SER A 51 2.47 -13.23 10.40
N GLN A 52 2.81 -12.41 11.39
CA GLN A 52 3.25 -11.04 11.15
C GLN A 52 4.46 -11.00 10.21
N SER A 53 5.42 -11.92 10.38
CA SER A 53 6.69 -11.93 9.67
C SER A 53 6.80 -13.01 8.59
N GLN A 54 5.94 -14.03 8.57
CA GLN A 54 6.08 -15.18 7.66
C GLN A 54 5.01 -15.20 6.56
N PHE A 55 5.45 -15.39 5.31
CA PHE A 55 4.61 -15.61 4.14
C PHE A 55 5.02 -16.88 3.40
N VAL A 56 4.04 -17.69 3.02
CA VAL A 56 4.20 -18.91 2.22
C VAL A 56 3.04 -19.01 1.24
N CYS A 57 3.31 -18.95 -0.06
CA CYS A 57 2.26 -19.07 -1.06
C CYS A 57 1.73 -20.51 -1.13
N GLN A 58 0.42 -20.68 -0.96
CA GLN A 58 -0.25 -21.98 -1.04
C GLN A 58 -0.32 -22.56 -2.46
N ALA A 59 -0.06 -21.76 -3.48
CA ALA A 59 -0.11 -22.21 -4.88
C ALA A 59 1.27 -22.57 -5.46
N CYS A 60 2.31 -21.79 -5.17
CA CYS A 60 3.64 -21.99 -5.76
C CYS A 60 4.76 -22.26 -4.76
N GLY A 61 4.45 -22.32 -3.45
CA GLY A 61 5.43 -22.57 -2.40
C GLY A 61 6.40 -21.42 -2.13
N TYR A 62 6.26 -20.28 -2.81
CA TYR A 62 7.12 -19.11 -2.60
C TYR A 62 7.09 -18.64 -1.14
N THR A 63 8.27 -18.50 -0.53
CA THR A 63 8.43 -18.07 0.86
C THR A 63 9.17 -16.74 0.95
N ALA A 64 8.77 -15.91 1.92
CA ALA A 64 9.41 -14.63 2.21
C ALA A 64 9.04 -14.13 3.59
N ASN A 65 9.70 -13.03 4.00
CA ASN A 65 9.12 -12.19 5.03
C ASN A 65 7.82 -11.54 4.51
N ALA A 66 6.77 -11.50 5.31
CA ALA A 66 5.46 -11.00 4.90
C ALA A 66 5.49 -9.51 4.49
N ASP A 67 6.31 -8.68 5.16
CA ASP A 67 6.44 -7.27 4.82
C ASP A 67 7.22 -7.09 3.50
N VAL A 68 8.19 -7.96 3.21
CA VAL A 68 8.91 -7.98 1.91
C VAL A 68 7.97 -8.37 0.76
N ASN A 69 7.14 -9.40 0.94
CA ASN A 69 6.13 -9.76 -0.06
C ASN A 69 5.11 -8.63 -0.26
N GLY A 70 4.61 -8.04 0.83
CA GLY A 70 3.71 -6.89 0.79
C GLY A 70 4.30 -5.70 0.03
N ALA A 71 5.55 -5.33 0.31
CA ALA A 71 6.25 -4.25 -0.37
C ALA A 71 6.39 -4.51 -1.88
N ARG A 72 6.69 -5.74 -2.30
CA ARG A 72 6.76 -6.12 -3.73
C ARG A 72 5.40 -5.98 -4.43
N ASN A 73 4.32 -6.36 -3.77
CA ASN A 73 2.97 -6.18 -4.31
C ASN A 73 2.58 -4.69 -4.42
N ILE A 74 2.94 -3.86 -3.43
CA ILE A 74 2.71 -2.40 -3.46
C ILE A 74 3.49 -1.77 -4.61
N LEU A 75 4.76 -2.16 -4.82
CA LEU A 75 5.56 -1.69 -5.95
C LEU A 75 4.90 -2.03 -7.29
N ALA A 76 4.47 -3.28 -7.46
CA ALA A 76 3.79 -3.72 -8.67
C ALA A 76 2.48 -2.93 -8.92
N ALA A 77 1.69 -2.69 -7.87
CA ALA A 77 0.49 -1.87 -7.96
C ALA A 77 0.80 -0.42 -8.34
N GLY A 78 1.88 0.16 -7.78
CA GLY A 78 2.32 1.51 -8.10
C GLY A 78 2.74 1.65 -9.57
N HIS A 79 3.52 0.69 -10.08
CA HIS A 79 3.88 0.66 -11.50
C HIS A 79 2.65 0.52 -12.41
N ALA A 80 1.66 -0.30 -12.05
CA ALA A 80 0.43 -0.44 -12.81
C ALA A 80 -0.35 0.88 -12.88
N VAL A 81 -0.46 1.62 -11.77
CA VAL A 81 -1.12 2.93 -11.75
C VAL A 81 -0.41 3.93 -12.66
N LEU A 82 0.94 3.97 -12.62
CA LEU A 82 1.73 4.87 -13.47
C LEU A 82 1.60 4.52 -14.96
N ALA A 83 1.62 3.23 -15.30
CA ALA A 83 1.52 2.78 -16.69
C ALA A 83 0.13 3.04 -17.30
N CYS A 84 -0.94 2.92 -16.51
CA CYS A 84 -2.31 3.08 -16.97
C CYS A 84 -2.84 4.53 -16.87
N GLY A 85 -1.99 5.50 -16.52
CA GLY A 85 -2.41 6.91 -16.37
C GLY A 85 -3.36 7.15 -15.19
N GLY A 86 -3.36 6.28 -14.18
CA GLY A 86 -4.21 6.44 -13.01
C GLY A 86 -3.82 7.68 -12.20
N MET A 87 -4.81 8.48 -11.81
CA MET A 87 -4.60 9.65 -10.97
C MET A 87 -4.04 9.24 -9.61
N VAL A 88 -2.93 9.85 -9.20
CA VAL A 88 -2.47 9.87 -7.80
C VAL A 88 -3.63 10.44 -6.99
N GLN A 89 -4.17 9.71 -6.01
CA GLN A 89 -5.13 10.30 -5.08
C GLN A 89 -4.38 11.31 -4.20
N SER A 90 -4.19 12.53 -4.68
CA SER A 90 -3.73 13.66 -3.87
C SER A 90 -4.83 14.01 -2.88
N GLY A 91 -4.59 13.76 -1.60
CA GLY A 91 -5.59 13.94 -0.56
C GLY A 91 -5.97 15.41 -0.37
N ARG A 92 -7.15 15.79 -0.88
CA ARG A 92 -8.02 16.82 -0.27
C ARG A 92 -9.44 16.68 -0.83
N PRO A 93 -10.45 16.30 -0.03
CA PRO A 93 -11.81 16.74 -0.30
C PRO A 93 -11.82 18.26 -0.13
N SER A 94 -12.30 19.01 -1.13
CA SER A 94 -12.63 20.42 -0.94
C SER A 94 -13.71 20.51 0.14
N GLU A 95 -13.44 21.22 1.23
CA GLU A 95 -14.45 21.56 2.23
C GLU A 95 -15.53 22.42 1.54
N THR A 96 -16.63 21.80 1.12
CA THR A 96 -17.88 22.52 0.87
C THR A 96 -18.44 22.90 2.24
N GLY A 97 -18.13 24.12 2.66
CA GLY A 97 -18.64 24.69 3.89
C GLY A 97 -20.17 24.74 3.88
N THR A 98 -20.80 23.95 4.74
CA THR A 98 -22.20 24.16 5.12
C THR A 98 -22.20 25.16 6.27
N ARG A 99 -22.60 26.41 5.98
CA ARG A 99 -22.92 27.39 7.02
C ARG A 99 -24.13 26.88 7.82
N ARG A 100 -24.04 26.99 9.14
CA ARG A 100 -25.18 26.87 10.06
C ARG A 100 -26.14 28.04 9.85
#